data_AF-F1KZU7-F1
#
_entry.id   AF-F1KZU7-F1
#
_cell.length_a   1.000
_cell.length_b   1.000
_cell.length_c   1.000
_cell.angle_alpha   90.00
_cell.angle_beta   90.00
_cell.angle_gamma   90.00
#
_symmetry.space_group_name_H-M   'P 1'
#
loop_
_entity.id
_entity.type
_entity.pdbx_description
1 polymer ?
#
loop_
_entity_poly.entity_id
_entity_poly.type
_entity_poly.pdbx_seq_one_letter_code
_entity_poly.pdbx_strand_id
1 'polypeptide(L)'
;MNERDDERTVSEETGVNGLHDRMATNVLLETLPIDGDTATENGETASPQHKSNSEVDGAACSQSLGVRESRTNKVCLNVGILGHVDCGKTTLARVISSIASTAAFDKHAKAQNLRANTIDLGFSSLNVDGYTVALIDCPGHASLIGAVLSASSVFDMAVVVVDAQKGVQPQTAEHLLLVSILCPQHVIIVLNKIDLVNSEQLESIRKRMRKVLKYFGIPSQSPIVSVSLVGSRASESAKALIETLRCNLYEPKRISSGRFVMSVDHCFPIRGKGTVMTGTVVDGCCSVGMEVVIPSLKEKRKVKGMQRWKEDIKCACMGERVGVLFQDIPTKDIDRTVIFQPAALDTVQVALASITQISHFKCELSDRSKIHVSIGFETVMATCQFLVEDDKEEFEQLSNLDERVTAVLLTLDRPIYAREGSFYMAAKLDMQGKGCRFAFYGNVLRMLSSGNEVCRFRRKHRSGCVARIEGDRTSVICTSLFSKESDVDAFLSTVVKLSTGERGTIEGPFGKSGKIRVRVSQGLSDETVAAITAGEKVTVELWMKKYLNNGKLMSYLP
;
A
#
# COMPACT_ATOMS: atom_id res chain seq x y z
N MET A 1 -2.34 65.43 -17.32
CA MET A 1 -3.75 65.31 -17.72
C MET A 1 -4.31 64.11 -16.96
N ASN A 2 -4.98 64.43 -15.85
CA ASN A 2 -5.99 63.70 -15.04
C ASN A 2 -5.75 62.21 -14.73
N GLU A 3 -5.59 61.73 -13.49
CA GLU A 3 -6.30 61.90 -12.18
C GLU A 3 -7.12 60.64 -11.82
N ARG A 4 -7.17 60.39 -10.50
CA ARG A 4 -8.01 59.49 -9.67
C ARG A 4 -7.39 58.13 -9.36
N ASP A 5 -6.83 57.89 -8.16
CA ASP A 5 -7.36 57.96 -6.78
C ASP A 5 -8.52 56.99 -6.51
N ASP A 6 -8.26 55.99 -5.67
CA ASP A 6 -8.94 55.90 -4.37
C ASP A 6 -8.21 54.93 -3.43
N GLU A 7 -7.61 55.52 -2.38
CA GLU A 7 -7.24 54.88 -1.13
C GLU A 7 -8.49 54.54 -0.30
N ARG A 8 -8.41 53.50 0.55
CA ARG A 8 -9.01 53.52 1.90
C ARG A 8 -8.26 52.57 2.85
N THR A 9 -7.35 53.19 3.58
CA THR A 9 -6.95 53.04 4.99
C THR A 9 -8.12 52.67 5.95
N VAL A 10 -8.01 52.20 7.20
CA VAL A 10 -6.98 51.83 8.20
C VAL A 10 -7.76 51.25 9.40
N SER A 11 -7.17 50.32 10.16
CA SER A 11 -7.21 50.38 11.64
C SER A 11 -6.19 49.42 12.24
N GLU A 12 -5.10 50.01 12.72
CA GLU A 12 -4.16 49.45 13.68
C GLU A 12 -4.85 49.18 15.01
N GLU A 13 -4.39 48.16 15.74
CA GLU A 13 -4.23 48.29 17.19
C GLU A 13 -2.97 47.57 17.67
N THR A 14 -2.30 48.27 18.56
CA THR A 14 -0.94 48.14 19.05
C THR A 14 -0.77 47.09 20.15
N GLY A 15 0.41 46.46 20.21
CA GLY A 15 0.84 45.66 21.37
C GLY A 15 2.34 45.37 21.32
N VAL A 16 3.09 46.08 22.16
CA VAL A 16 4.56 46.19 22.17
C VAL A 16 5.21 45.20 23.15
N ASN A 17 6.45 44.80 22.82
CA ASN A 17 7.55 44.23 23.63
C ASN A 17 7.66 42.72 23.92
N GLY A 18 8.84 42.17 23.57
CA GLY A 18 9.41 40.95 24.13
C GLY A 18 10.46 40.27 23.24
N LEU A 19 11.72 40.71 23.32
CA LEU A 19 12.89 40.06 22.70
C LEU A 19 13.38 38.87 23.56
N HIS A 20 13.97 37.85 22.92
CA HIS A 20 14.58 36.60 23.46
C HIS A 20 13.56 35.57 24.00
N ASP A 21 13.60 34.28 23.67
CA ASP A 21 14.76 33.39 23.56
C ASP A 21 14.43 32.11 22.76
N ARG A 22 15.48 31.35 22.50
CA ARG A 22 15.59 30.13 21.67
C ARG A 22 14.79 28.92 22.19
N MET A 23 14.63 27.95 21.28
CA MET A 23 14.39 26.50 21.51
C MET A 23 13.04 26.06 22.12
N ALA A 24 12.27 25.29 21.34
CA ALA A 24 11.66 24.04 21.80
C ALA A 24 11.06 23.26 20.62
N THR A 25 11.88 22.43 19.97
CA THR A 25 11.40 21.28 19.17
C THR A 25 11.53 20.06 20.09
N ASN A 26 10.45 19.64 20.74
CA ASN A 26 10.36 18.37 21.48
C ASN A 26 8.95 18.23 22.08
N VAL A 27 8.01 17.60 21.38
CA VAL A 27 6.87 16.92 22.02
C VAL A 27 6.42 15.79 21.10
N LEU A 28 7.05 14.62 21.20
CA LEU A 28 6.48 13.34 20.80
C LEU A 28 7.42 12.24 21.29
N LEU A 29 7.39 11.98 22.61
CA LEU A 29 7.84 10.76 23.30
C LEU A 29 7.98 11.10 24.78
N GLU A 30 6.93 10.87 25.56
CA GLU A 30 7.05 10.45 26.97
C GLU A 30 5.67 10.04 27.49
N THR A 31 5.50 8.74 27.72
CA THR A 31 5.01 8.10 28.96
C THR A 31 4.50 6.69 28.68
N LEU A 32 4.55 5.85 29.73
CA LEU A 32 3.94 4.51 29.93
C LEU A 32 4.90 3.30 29.82
N PRO A 33 4.60 2.18 30.53
CA PRO A 33 5.29 1.80 31.76
C PRO A 33 6.05 0.47 31.58
N ILE A 34 6.83 0.12 32.60
CA ILE A 34 7.62 -1.11 32.68
C ILE A 34 6.76 -2.13 33.43
N ASP A 35 6.32 -3.18 32.73
CA ASP A 35 5.95 -4.45 33.36
C ASP A 35 6.89 -5.52 32.79
N GLY A 36 7.57 -6.20 33.70
CA GLY A 36 8.42 -7.34 33.41
C GLY A 36 7.60 -8.62 33.49
N ASP A 37 7.95 -9.59 32.67
CA ASP A 37 7.80 -10.98 33.06
C ASP A 37 8.86 -11.87 32.44
N THR A 38 9.30 -12.80 33.28
CA THR A 38 10.44 -13.68 33.17
C THR A 38 10.19 -14.85 32.23
N ALA A 39 11.14 -15.15 31.35
CA ALA A 39 11.21 -16.39 30.58
C ALA A 39 12.04 -17.43 31.35
N THR A 40 11.49 -18.63 31.51
CA THR A 40 12.20 -19.84 31.93
C THR A 40 12.40 -20.77 30.75
N GLU A 41 13.64 -21.25 30.62
CA GLU A 41 14.08 -22.29 29.68
C GLU A 41 13.68 -23.70 30.13
N ASN A 42 13.73 -24.63 29.17
CA ASN A 42 13.97 -26.10 29.19
C ASN A 42 13.06 -26.73 28.11
N GLY A 43 13.48 -27.56 27.16
CA GLY A 43 14.66 -28.39 26.97
C GLY A 43 14.18 -29.75 26.41
N GLU A 44 14.76 -30.20 25.28
CA GLU A 44 14.84 -31.61 24.80
C GLU A 44 13.51 -32.32 24.36
N THR A 45 13.40 -33.27 23.43
CA THR A 45 14.28 -34.05 22.53
C THR A 45 13.40 -34.83 21.50
N ALA A 46 14.02 -35.22 20.38
CA ALA A 46 13.83 -36.45 19.59
C ALA A 46 12.55 -36.76 18.75
N SER A 47 12.85 -37.07 17.48
CA SER A 47 12.07 -37.69 16.40
C SER A 47 11.65 -39.15 16.68
N PRO A 48 10.71 -39.75 15.89
CA PRO A 48 11.15 -40.46 14.68
C PRO A 48 10.17 -40.42 13.47
N GLN A 49 10.71 -40.94 12.36
CA GLN A 49 10.22 -40.97 10.98
C GLN A 49 8.95 -41.83 10.75
N HIS A 50 8.14 -41.47 9.74
CA HIS A 50 7.46 -42.44 8.88
C HIS A 50 7.23 -41.88 7.46
N LYS A 51 7.61 -42.68 6.47
CA LYS A 51 7.45 -42.47 5.02
C LYS A 51 6.00 -42.71 4.58
N SER A 52 5.49 -41.93 3.62
CA SER A 52 4.62 -42.45 2.55
C SER A 52 4.67 -41.54 1.31
N ASN A 53 4.77 -42.18 0.15
CA ASN A 53 4.87 -41.60 -1.19
C ASN A 53 3.49 -41.13 -1.69
N SER A 54 3.46 -40.04 -2.46
CA SER A 54 2.69 -39.97 -3.71
C SER A 54 3.18 -38.79 -4.56
N GLU A 55 3.79 -39.14 -5.69
CA GLU A 55 4.15 -38.27 -6.80
C GLU A 55 2.89 -37.99 -7.65
N VAL A 56 2.67 -36.74 -8.06
CA VAL A 56 2.00 -36.42 -9.34
C VAL A 56 2.63 -35.16 -9.95
N ASP A 57 2.93 -35.31 -11.24
CA ASP A 57 3.66 -34.50 -12.22
C ASP A 57 3.40 -32.99 -12.34
N GLY A 58 4.48 -32.28 -12.71
CA GLY A 58 4.42 -30.89 -13.19
C GLY A 58 5.76 -30.28 -13.58
N ALA A 59 6.68 -31.07 -14.17
CA ALA A 59 7.98 -30.58 -14.65
C ALA A 59 8.02 -30.61 -16.19
N ALA A 60 7.99 -29.43 -16.82
CA ALA A 60 8.32 -29.30 -18.25
C ALA A 60 8.75 -27.86 -18.60
N CYS A 61 10.00 -27.51 -18.29
CA CYS A 61 10.80 -26.62 -19.14
C CYS A 61 12.28 -26.68 -18.74
N SER A 62 12.89 -27.84 -18.97
CA SER A 62 14.35 -27.91 -19.08
C SER A 62 14.71 -29.03 -20.04
N GLN A 63 15.37 -28.63 -21.13
CA GLN A 63 16.15 -29.43 -22.09
C GLN A 63 15.60 -29.41 -23.53
N SER A 64 16.11 -28.49 -24.34
CA SER A 64 16.96 -28.83 -25.50
C SER A 64 17.33 -27.57 -26.28
N LEU A 65 18.63 -27.27 -26.33
CA LEU A 65 19.38 -26.75 -27.48
C LEU A 65 20.80 -26.43 -27.01
N GLY A 66 21.75 -27.25 -27.46
CA GLY A 66 23.16 -27.14 -27.12
C GLY A 66 23.81 -25.94 -27.78
N VAL A 67 24.23 -24.99 -26.94
CA VAL A 67 25.44 -24.19 -27.11
C VAL A 67 26.06 -24.09 -25.72
N ARG A 68 27.22 -24.70 -25.52
CA ARG A 68 28.00 -24.57 -24.27
C ARG A 68 28.63 -23.17 -24.24
N GLU A 69 27.88 -22.18 -23.80
CA GLU A 69 28.43 -20.94 -23.26
C GLU A 69 28.46 -21.05 -21.74
N SER A 70 29.63 -20.73 -21.17
CA SER A 70 29.89 -20.67 -19.72
C SER A 70 28.97 -19.63 -19.06
N ARG A 71 27.77 -20.07 -18.65
CA ARG A 71 26.86 -19.25 -17.84
C ARG A 71 27.38 -19.23 -16.40
N THR A 72 28.16 -18.22 -16.06
CA THR A 72 28.12 -17.72 -14.69
C THR A 72 26.70 -17.20 -14.49
N ASN A 73 25.86 -17.91 -13.73
CA ASN A 73 24.51 -17.47 -13.38
C ASN A 73 24.63 -16.20 -12.54
N LYS A 74 24.65 -15.04 -13.20
CA LYS A 74 24.69 -13.76 -12.52
C LYS A 74 23.31 -13.46 -11.97
N VAL A 75 23.18 -13.48 -10.64
CA VAL A 75 21.94 -13.11 -9.96
C VAL A 75 21.73 -11.61 -10.12
N CYS A 76 20.54 -11.21 -10.56
CA CYS A 76 20.16 -9.80 -10.68
C CYS A 76 19.41 -9.34 -9.43
N LEU A 77 19.82 -8.20 -8.87
CA LEU A 77 19.20 -7.55 -7.73
C LEU A 77 18.82 -6.11 -8.07
N ASN A 78 17.58 -5.73 -7.81
CA ASN A 78 17.09 -4.38 -8.00
C ASN A 78 17.14 -3.62 -6.67
N VAL A 79 17.98 -2.59 -6.59
CA VAL A 79 18.25 -1.82 -5.37
C VAL A 79 17.71 -0.41 -5.53
N GLY A 80 16.68 -0.08 -4.76
CA GLY A 80 16.12 1.28 -4.71
C GLY A 80 17.01 2.24 -3.92
N ILE A 81 17.39 3.37 -4.49
CA ILE A 81 18.11 4.44 -3.78
C ILE A 81 17.10 5.52 -3.40
N LEU A 82 16.85 5.63 -2.10
CA LEU A 82 15.79 6.46 -1.52
C LEU A 82 16.38 7.51 -0.58
N GLY A 83 15.59 8.54 -0.24
CA GLY A 83 16.03 9.62 0.66
C GLY A 83 15.48 11.00 0.29
N HIS A 84 15.64 11.96 1.21
CA HIS A 84 15.14 13.32 1.04
C HIS A 84 15.79 14.06 -0.15
N VAL A 85 15.18 15.16 -0.60
CA VAL A 85 15.81 16.08 -1.56
C VAL A 85 17.20 16.52 -1.06
N ASP A 86 18.16 16.61 -1.98
CA ASP A 86 19.55 17.03 -1.72
C ASP A 86 20.36 16.20 -0.71
N CYS A 87 19.93 14.98 -0.37
CA CYS A 87 20.73 14.08 0.49
C CYS A 87 21.88 13.37 -0.26
N GLY A 88 21.91 13.44 -1.60
CA GLY A 88 22.99 12.89 -2.42
C GLY A 88 22.74 11.53 -3.08
N LYS A 89 21.48 11.12 -3.27
CA LYS A 89 21.10 9.85 -3.95
C LYS A 89 21.76 9.66 -5.32
N THR A 90 21.61 10.64 -6.22
CA THR A 90 22.19 10.57 -7.57
C THR A 90 23.72 10.60 -7.55
N THR A 91 24.33 11.32 -6.61
CA THR A 91 25.77 11.31 -6.40
C THR A 91 26.25 9.93 -5.95
N LEU A 92 25.53 9.31 -5.01
CA LEU A 92 25.80 7.94 -4.55
C LEU A 92 25.75 6.96 -5.72
N ALA A 93 24.66 6.97 -6.49
CA ALA A 93 24.48 6.11 -7.65
C ALA A 93 25.66 6.24 -8.64
N ARG A 94 26.08 7.47 -8.92
CA ARG A 94 27.22 7.75 -9.82
C ARG A 94 28.54 7.22 -9.29
N VAL A 95 28.80 7.37 -7.99
CA VAL A 95 30.07 6.99 -7.36
C VAL A 95 30.24 5.47 -7.30
N ILE A 96 29.15 4.71 -7.14
CA ILE A 96 29.21 3.24 -7.06
C ILE A 96 28.92 2.52 -8.39
N SER A 97 28.38 3.18 -9.40
CA SER A 97 28.04 2.53 -10.67
C SER A 97 29.26 2.11 -11.46
N SER A 98 29.26 0.88 -11.99
CA SER A 98 30.26 0.41 -12.98
C SER A 98 29.89 0.81 -14.41
N ILE A 99 28.58 0.87 -14.70
CA ILE A 99 28.04 1.35 -15.98
C ILE A 99 27.16 2.57 -15.71
N ALA A 100 27.47 3.66 -16.39
CA ALA A 100 26.77 4.93 -16.30
C ALA A 100 25.31 4.82 -16.81
N SER A 101 24.40 5.53 -16.14
CA SER A 101 22.96 5.56 -16.32
C SER A 101 22.47 5.89 -17.73
N THR A 102 21.37 5.24 -18.14
CA THR A 102 20.68 5.47 -19.41
C THR A 102 19.78 6.72 -19.44
N ALA A 103 19.55 7.40 -18.30
CA ALA A 103 18.68 8.58 -18.26
C ALA A 103 19.14 9.72 -17.33
N ALA A 104 19.82 9.42 -16.21
CA ALA A 104 20.10 10.41 -15.18
C ALA A 104 21.40 11.21 -15.38
N PHE A 105 22.36 10.72 -16.17
CA PHE A 105 23.68 11.36 -16.28
C PHE A 105 23.81 12.37 -17.43
N ASP A 106 23.06 12.22 -18.52
CA ASP A 106 23.21 13.09 -19.70
C ASP A 106 22.46 14.44 -19.58
N LYS A 107 21.42 14.54 -18.74
CA LYS A 107 20.65 15.79 -18.58
C LYS A 107 21.33 16.83 -17.68
N HIS A 108 22.21 16.41 -16.77
CA HIS A 108 22.89 17.35 -15.86
C HIS A 108 24.02 18.15 -16.53
N ALA A 109 24.55 17.69 -17.67
CA ALA A 109 25.68 18.34 -18.33
C ALA A 109 25.29 19.40 -19.37
N LYS A 110 24.01 19.51 -19.78
CA LYS A 110 23.61 20.33 -20.94
C LYS A 110 22.58 21.44 -20.70
N ALA A 111 22.05 21.65 -19.50
CA ALA A 111 20.98 22.64 -19.29
C ALA A 111 21.38 23.73 -18.27
N GLN A 112 22.19 24.69 -18.73
CA GLN A 112 22.04 26.07 -18.26
C GLN A 112 20.66 26.56 -18.73
N ASN A 113 19.81 26.94 -17.77
CA ASN A 113 18.57 27.71 -17.96
C ASN A 113 17.32 27.01 -18.54
N LEU A 114 16.86 25.90 -17.96
CA LEU A 114 15.43 25.63 -17.61
C LEU A 114 15.28 24.21 -17.01
N ARG A 115 14.57 24.12 -15.87
CA ARG A 115 14.11 22.93 -15.11
C ARG A 115 14.29 21.55 -15.79
N ALA A 116 15.49 20.98 -15.76
CA ALA A 116 15.74 19.57 -16.07
C ALA A 116 15.77 18.78 -14.75
N ASN A 117 14.66 18.84 -14.03
CA ASN A 117 14.51 18.21 -12.71
C ASN A 117 14.74 16.69 -12.80
N THR A 118 15.20 16.15 -11.68
CA THR A 118 15.09 14.78 -11.16
C THR A 118 13.61 14.28 -11.14
N ILE A 119 12.89 14.37 -12.27
CA ILE A 119 11.48 14.00 -12.47
C ILE A 119 11.31 12.51 -12.82
N ASP A 120 12.38 11.86 -13.27
CA ASP A 120 12.33 10.49 -13.79
C ASP A 120 13.32 9.56 -13.09
N LEU A 121 13.01 8.25 -13.11
CA LEU A 121 13.82 7.22 -12.45
C LEU A 121 15.18 7.09 -13.12
N GLY A 122 16.26 7.14 -12.35
CA GLY A 122 17.60 6.90 -12.84
C GLY A 122 17.97 5.43 -12.71
N PHE A 123 18.43 4.80 -13.78
CA PHE A 123 18.88 3.40 -13.74
C PHE A 123 20.36 3.31 -14.03
N SER A 124 21.11 2.60 -13.19
CA SER A 124 22.53 2.29 -13.41
C SER A 124 22.83 0.87 -12.95
N SER A 125 24.00 0.33 -13.29
CA SER A 125 24.39 -1.00 -12.83
C SER A 125 25.72 -1.00 -12.12
N LEU A 126 25.85 -1.92 -11.17
CA LEU A 126 27.09 -2.28 -10.50
C LEU A 126 27.23 -3.81 -10.55
N ASN A 127 28.42 -4.31 -10.88
CA ASN A 127 28.71 -5.74 -10.83
C ASN A 127 29.62 -6.03 -9.63
N VAL A 128 29.19 -6.91 -8.72
CA VAL A 128 29.95 -7.31 -7.52
C VAL A 128 29.76 -8.81 -7.31
N ASP A 129 30.85 -9.57 -7.16
CA ASP A 129 30.81 -10.99 -6.78
C ASP A 129 29.86 -11.89 -7.61
N GLY A 130 29.79 -11.62 -8.91
CA GLY A 130 28.88 -12.35 -9.80
C GLY A 130 27.42 -11.89 -9.71
N TYR A 131 27.07 -10.95 -8.85
CA TYR A 131 25.78 -10.26 -8.87
C TYR A 131 25.80 -9.08 -9.83
N THR A 132 24.69 -8.88 -10.53
CA THR A 132 24.41 -7.65 -11.27
C THR A 132 23.37 -6.86 -10.49
N VAL A 133 23.82 -5.76 -9.89
CA VAL A 133 23.00 -4.86 -9.09
C VAL A 133 22.46 -3.74 -9.96
N ALA A 134 21.16 -3.74 -10.23
CA ALA A 134 20.45 -2.66 -10.88
C ALA A 134 20.09 -1.59 -9.85
N LEU A 135 20.74 -0.43 -9.92
CA LEU A 135 20.52 0.71 -9.02
C LEU A 135 19.40 1.58 -9.59
N ILE A 136 18.34 1.76 -8.81
CA ILE A 136 17.15 2.55 -9.16
C ILE A 136 17.16 3.84 -8.33
N ASP A 137 17.72 4.90 -8.90
CA ASP A 137 17.76 6.24 -8.31
C ASP A 137 16.36 6.87 -8.35
N CYS A 138 15.76 6.98 -7.18
CA CYS A 138 14.41 7.49 -7.03
C CYS A 138 14.39 9.01 -6.80
N PRO A 139 13.38 9.71 -7.34
CA PRO A 139 13.24 11.14 -7.12
C PRO A 139 13.01 11.44 -5.63
N GLY A 140 13.63 12.53 -5.15
CA GLY A 140 13.47 12.96 -3.75
C GLY A 140 12.24 13.83 -3.50
N HIS A 141 11.72 14.53 -4.51
CA HIS A 141 10.70 15.56 -4.28
C HIS A 141 9.35 14.96 -3.87
N ALA A 142 8.64 15.59 -2.93
CA ALA A 142 7.39 15.08 -2.38
C ALA A 142 6.33 14.80 -3.47
N SER A 143 6.24 15.67 -4.49
CA SER A 143 5.31 15.50 -5.62
C SER A 143 5.55 14.25 -6.47
N LEU A 144 6.69 13.57 -6.32
CA LEU A 144 7.10 12.44 -7.13
C LEU A 144 6.97 11.09 -6.39
N ILE A 145 6.31 11.07 -5.23
CA ILE A 145 6.13 9.84 -4.44
C ILE A 145 5.40 8.74 -5.21
N GLY A 146 4.48 9.08 -6.12
CA GLY A 146 3.81 8.10 -6.99
C GLY A 146 4.78 7.36 -7.92
N ALA A 147 5.82 8.04 -8.39
CA ALA A 147 6.88 7.42 -9.18
C ALA A 147 7.75 6.49 -8.32
N VAL A 148 8.06 6.90 -7.08
CA VAL A 148 8.78 6.06 -6.11
C VAL A 148 7.98 4.80 -5.78
N LEU A 149 6.68 4.93 -5.55
CA LEU A 149 5.80 3.83 -5.25
C LEU A 149 5.73 2.81 -6.40
N SER A 150 5.61 3.31 -7.64
CA SER A 150 5.63 2.47 -8.84
C SER A 150 6.96 1.72 -8.96
N ALA A 151 8.09 2.42 -8.80
CA ALA A 151 9.42 1.84 -8.84
C ALA A 151 9.67 0.81 -7.74
N SER A 152 9.10 1.02 -6.55
CA SER A 152 9.33 0.15 -5.41
C SER A 152 8.74 -1.25 -5.57
N SER A 153 7.81 -1.44 -6.52
CA SER A 153 7.25 -2.76 -6.86
C SER A 153 8.29 -3.75 -7.38
N VAL A 154 9.47 -3.29 -7.81
CA VAL A 154 10.56 -4.14 -8.31
C VAL A 154 11.75 -4.22 -7.37
N PHE A 155 11.69 -3.63 -6.17
CA PHE A 155 12.84 -3.62 -5.25
C PHE A 155 13.04 -4.99 -4.60
N ASP A 156 14.26 -5.51 -4.70
CA ASP A 156 14.74 -6.62 -3.88
C ASP A 156 15.41 -6.09 -2.60
N MET A 157 15.95 -4.86 -2.62
CA MET A 157 16.66 -4.22 -1.52
C MET A 157 16.53 -2.69 -1.62
N ALA A 158 16.77 -1.98 -0.51
CA ALA A 158 16.84 -0.52 -0.53
C ALA A 158 18.08 0.06 0.16
N VAL A 159 18.59 1.17 -0.40
CA VAL A 159 19.58 2.05 0.21
C VAL A 159 18.89 3.37 0.54
N VAL A 160 18.79 3.71 1.83
CA VAL A 160 18.18 4.97 2.28
C VAL A 160 19.28 5.95 2.66
N VAL A 161 19.41 7.01 1.87
CA VAL A 161 20.41 8.06 2.05
C VAL A 161 19.85 9.17 2.94
N VAL A 162 20.57 9.45 4.02
CA VAL A 162 20.23 10.45 5.04
C VAL A 162 21.38 11.45 5.11
N ASP A 163 21.04 12.74 5.10
CA ASP A 163 22.00 13.81 5.35
C ASP A 163 22.37 13.80 6.85
N ALA A 164 23.65 13.61 7.16
CA ALA A 164 24.12 13.46 8.55
C ALA A 164 23.87 14.71 9.41
N GLN A 165 23.82 15.90 8.80
CA GLN A 165 23.55 17.16 9.51
C GLN A 165 22.05 17.34 9.80
N LYS A 166 21.18 16.97 8.85
CA LYS A 166 19.73 17.17 8.95
C LYS A 166 18.99 16.00 9.60
N GLY A 167 19.54 14.80 9.51
CA GLY A 167 18.91 13.58 10.00
C GLY A 167 17.63 13.20 9.25
N VAL A 168 16.68 12.59 9.96
CA VAL A 168 15.43 12.08 9.36
C VAL A 168 14.48 13.25 9.05
N GLN A 169 14.17 13.38 7.77
CA GLN A 169 13.22 14.36 7.23
C GLN A 169 11.91 13.67 6.80
N PRO A 170 10.82 14.40 6.49
CA PRO A 170 9.52 13.81 6.18
C PRO A 170 9.56 12.74 5.06
N GLN A 171 10.25 13.02 3.95
CA GLN A 171 10.40 12.06 2.85
C GLN A 171 11.26 10.85 3.27
N THR A 172 12.27 11.05 4.11
CA THR A 172 13.06 9.93 4.66
C THR A 172 12.17 9.02 5.50
N ALA A 173 11.25 9.58 6.31
CA ALA A 173 10.30 8.79 7.09
C ALA A 173 9.32 8.01 6.21
N GLU A 174 8.79 8.63 5.14
CA GLU A 174 7.93 7.93 4.18
C GLU A 174 8.68 6.82 3.44
N HIS A 175 9.93 7.05 3.02
CA HIS A 175 10.75 6.02 2.40
C HIS A 175 11.07 4.88 3.37
N LEU A 176 11.34 5.16 4.64
CA LEU A 176 11.56 4.14 5.66
C LEU A 176 10.31 3.29 5.90
N LEU A 177 9.14 3.91 5.95
CA LEU A 177 7.86 3.21 6.02
C LEU A 177 7.59 2.35 4.78
N LEU A 178 7.93 2.85 3.59
CA LEU A 178 7.77 2.10 2.34
C LEU A 178 8.66 0.84 2.33
N VAL A 179 9.94 0.98 2.67
CA VAL A 179 10.86 -0.17 2.68
C VAL A 179 10.60 -1.14 3.83
N SER A 180 10.03 -0.68 4.95
CA SER A 180 9.61 -1.59 6.02
C SER A 180 8.46 -2.50 5.59
N ILE A 181 7.64 -2.06 4.63
CA ILE A 181 6.55 -2.88 4.07
C ILE A 181 7.07 -3.81 2.98
N LEU A 182 7.98 -3.32 2.12
CA LEU A 182 8.38 -4.05 0.90
C LEU A 182 9.58 -4.98 1.09
N CYS A 183 10.63 -4.54 1.78
CA CYS A 183 11.88 -5.29 1.93
C CYS A 183 12.56 -5.04 3.29
N PRO A 184 11.87 -5.23 4.43
CA PRO A 184 12.36 -4.83 5.75
C PRO A 184 13.70 -5.46 6.15
N GLN A 185 14.01 -6.67 5.67
CA GLN A 185 15.25 -7.39 6.00
C GLN A 185 16.47 -6.93 5.19
N HIS A 186 16.26 -6.15 4.12
CA HIS A 186 17.27 -5.82 3.13
C HIS A 186 17.35 -4.30 2.93
N VAL A 187 17.75 -3.60 3.99
CA VAL A 187 17.89 -2.14 4.00
C VAL A 187 19.29 -1.74 4.45
N ILE A 188 19.97 -0.89 3.68
CA ILE A 188 21.20 -0.22 4.10
C ILE A 188 20.92 1.26 4.29
N ILE A 189 21.34 1.80 5.44
CA ILE A 189 21.29 3.24 5.72
C ILE A 189 22.64 3.86 5.40
N VAL A 190 22.61 4.94 4.62
CA VAL A 190 23.81 5.70 4.27
C VAL A 190 23.70 7.10 4.87
N LEU A 191 24.56 7.40 5.84
CA LEU A 191 24.74 8.74 6.40
C LEU A 191 25.74 9.49 5.52
N ASN A 192 25.23 10.36 4.65
CA ASN A 192 26.05 11.15 3.74
C ASN A 192 26.40 12.53 4.34
N LYS A 193 27.39 13.19 3.76
CA LYS A 193 27.91 14.52 4.16
C LYS A 193 28.53 14.53 5.55
N ILE A 194 29.25 13.45 5.90
CA ILE A 194 29.93 13.35 7.19
C ILE A 194 31.06 14.38 7.37
N ASP A 195 31.50 15.01 6.27
CA ASP A 195 32.44 16.13 6.27
C ASP A 195 31.86 17.42 6.89
N LEU A 196 30.53 17.51 7.02
CA LEU A 196 29.84 18.68 7.58
C LEU A 196 29.49 18.51 9.07
N VAL A 197 29.83 17.39 9.69
CA VAL A 197 29.49 17.08 11.09
C VAL A 197 30.72 16.60 11.85
N ASN A 198 30.74 16.83 13.16
CA ASN A 198 31.78 16.30 14.04
C ASN A 198 31.48 14.85 14.48
N SER A 199 32.42 14.21 15.16
CA SER A 199 32.30 12.81 15.61
C SER A 199 31.15 12.59 16.60
N GLU A 200 30.90 13.54 17.50
CA GLU A 200 29.82 13.45 18.49
C GLU A 200 28.43 13.51 17.84
N GLN A 201 28.26 14.44 16.89
CA GLN A 201 27.04 14.56 16.09
C GLN A 201 26.79 13.28 15.28
N LEU A 202 27.85 12.71 14.70
CA LEU A 202 27.77 11.48 13.90
C LEU A 202 27.30 10.28 14.75
N GLU A 203 27.82 10.12 15.97
CA GLU A 203 27.38 9.02 16.85
C GLU A 203 25.94 9.24 17.36
N SER A 204 25.58 10.50 17.65
CA SER A 204 24.22 10.87 18.03
C SER A 204 23.21 10.53 16.94
N ILE A 205 23.47 10.90 15.68
CA ILE A 205 22.58 10.58 14.57
C ILE A 205 22.53 9.07 14.30
N ARG A 206 23.65 8.34 14.46
CA ARG A 206 23.69 6.88 14.32
C ARG A 206 22.79 6.20 15.36
N LYS A 207 22.87 6.62 16.63
CA LYS A 207 22.00 6.12 17.71
C LYS A 207 20.53 6.45 17.45
N ARG A 208 20.23 7.66 16.96
CA ARG A 208 18.88 8.07 16.57
C ARG A 208 18.35 7.20 15.42
N MET A 209 19.16 6.95 14.39
CA MET A 209 18.77 6.08 13.28
C MET A 209 18.41 4.68 13.75
N ARG A 210 19.19 4.06 14.63
CA ARG A 210 18.85 2.73 15.18
C ARG A 210 17.48 2.70 15.88
N LYS A 211 17.14 3.77 16.63
CA LYS A 211 15.81 3.89 17.24
C LYS A 211 14.70 3.99 16.19
N VAL A 212 14.93 4.78 15.14
CA VAL A 212 13.97 4.94 14.03
C VAL A 212 13.78 3.63 13.26
N LEU A 213 14.86 2.88 13.00
CA LEU A 213 14.75 1.56 12.34
C LEU A 213 13.88 0.60 13.17
N LYS A 214 14.16 0.50 14.48
CA LYS A 214 13.35 -0.31 15.40
C LYS A 214 11.89 0.10 15.39
N TYR A 215 11.61 1.40 15.35
CA TYR A 215 10.25 1.94 15.31
C TYR A 215 9.47 1.53 14.06
N PHE A 216 10.11 1.52 12.89
CA PHE A 216 9.50 1.06 11.63
C PHE A 216 9.55 -0.47 11.45
N GLY A 217 10.03 -1.23 12.43
CA GLY A 217 10.16 -2.69 12.30
C GLY A 217 11.30 -3.13 11.36
N ILE A 218 12.22 -2.23 11.01
CA ILE A 218 13.44 -2.57 10.28
C ILE A 218 14.47 -3.10 11.29
N PRO A 219 15.15 -4.24 11.02
CA PRO A 219 16.08 -4.83 11.97
C PRO A 219 17.17 -3.85 12.40
N SER A 220 17.44 -3.76 13.70
CA SER A 220 18.40 -2.79 14.26
C SER A 220 19.85 -3.08 13.85
N GLN A 221 20.13 -4.31 13.42
CA GLN A 221 21.40 -4.74 12.84
C GLN A 221 21.59 -4.30 11.38
N SER A 222 20.57 -3.70 10.74
CA SER A 222 20.69 -3.18 9.38
C SER A 222 21.90 -2.25 9.26
N PRO A 223 22.75 -2.41 8.23
CA PRO A 223 23.99 -1.66 8.14
C PRO A 223 23.76 -0.15 8.08
N ILE A 224 24.53 0.60 8.88
CA ILE A 224 24.61 2.06 8.81
C ILE A 224 26.02 2.44 8.42
N VAL A 225 26.17 2.97 7.20
CA VAL A 225 27.45 3.37 6.60
C VAL A 225 27.57 4.89 6.59
N SER A 226 28.67 5.40 7.11
CA SER A 226 28.97 6.82 7.16
C SER A 226 29.89 7.19 6.00
N VAL A 227 29.48 8.12 5.12
CA VAL A 227 30.17 8.44 3.88
C VAL A 227 30.26 9.95 3.60
N SER A 228 31.29 10.35 2.87
CA SER A 228 31.35 11.65 2.20
C SER A 228 31.58 11.40 0.71
N LEU A 229 30.53 11.65 -0.08
CA LEU A 229 30.50 11.34 -1.52
C LEU A 229 31.14 12.42 -2.41
N VAL A 230 31.67 13.49 -1.80
CA VAL A 230 32.29 14.62 -2.49
C VAL A 230 33.70 14.84 -1.94
N GLY A 231 34.61 15.33 -2.76
CA GLY A 231 35.99 15.63 -2.36
C GLY A 231 36.90 14.40 -2.29
N SER A 232 38.00 14.51 -1.55
CA SER A 232 39.06 13.50 -1.50
C SER A 232 38.62 12.16 -0.90
N ARG A 233 37.59 12.15 -0.06
CA ARG A 233 37.06 10.95 0.63
C ARG A 233 36.05 10.15 -0.20
N ALA A 234 35.71 10.62 -1.40
CA ALA A 234 34.69 9.98 -2.24
C ALA A 234 35.08 8.55 -2.65
N SER A 235 36.35 8.31 -3.02
CA SER A 235 36.83 6.98 -3.44
C SER A 235 36.84 5.97 -2.29
N GLU A 236 37.27 6.40 -1.09
CA GLU A 236 37.23 5.56 0.12
C GLU A 236 35.79 5.22 0.51
N SER A 237 34.91 6.23 0.51
CA SER A 237 33.49 6.07 0.79
C SER A 237 32.80 5.12 -0.19
N ALA A 238 33.16 5.18 -1.48
CA ALA A 238 32.66 4.27 -2.50
C ALA A 238 33.02 2.82 -2.18
N LYS A 239 34.30 2.58 -1.84
CA LYS A 239 34.79 1.24 -1.48
C LYS A 239 34.08 0.69 -0.25
N ALA A 240 33.92 1.50 0.80
CA ALA A 240 33.21 1.10 2.02
C ALA A 240 31.74 0.74 1.74
N LEU A 241 31.07 1.50 0.88
CA LEU A 241 29.69 1.24 0.50
C LEU A 241 29.55 -0.02 -0.38
N ILE A 242 30.45 -0.21 -1.35
CA ILE A 242 30.49 -1.42 -2.19
C ILE A 242 30.74 -2.65 -1.33
N GLU A 243 31.66 -2.57 -0.36
CA GLU A 243 31.93 -3.69 0.55
C GLU A 243 30.75 -3.97 1.47
N THR A 244 30.06 -2.93 1.97
CA THR A 244 28.84 -3.13 2.75
C THR A 244 27.74 -3.77 1.91
N LEU A 245 27.54 -3.31 0.67
CA LEU A 245 26.61 -3.92 -0.27
C LEU A 245 26.96 -5.39 -0.47
N ARG A 246 28.24 -5.69 -0.78
CA ARG A 246 28.77 -7.05 -0.96
C ARG A 246 28.41 -7.98 0.20
N CYS A 247 28.65 -7.56 1.44
CA CYS A 247 28.35 -8.34 2.64
C CYS A 247 26.84 -8.56 2.90
N ASN A 248 25.97 -7.82 2.22
CA ASN A 248 24.52 -7.87 2.38
C ASN A 248 23.79 -8.33 1.11
N LEU A 249 24.52 -8.73 0.05
CA LEU A 249 23.92 -9.34 -1.12
C LEU A 249 23.32 -10.69 -0.74
N TYR A 250 22.18 -11.00 -1.35
CA TYR A 250 21.47 -12.25 -1.15
C TYR A 250 20.76 -12.65 -2.45
N GLU A 251 20.40 -13.92 -2.58
CA GLU A 251 19.59 -14.38 -3.70
C GLU A 251 18.10 -14.36 -3.31
N PRO A 252 17.26 -13.54 -3.95
CA PRO A 252 15.85 -13.45 -3.61
C PRO A 252 15.11 -14.71 -4.06
N LYS A 253 14.19 -15.19 -3.21
CA LYS A 253 13.34 -16.34 -3.55
C LYS A 253 12.29 -15.92 -4.57
N ARG A 254 12.60 -16.18 -5.84
CA ARG A 254 11.80 -15.80 -7.01
C ARG A 254 10.75 -16.88 -7.31
N ILE A 255 9.49 -16.65 -6.92
CA ILE A 255 8.34 -17.54 -7.22
C ILE A 255 7.67 -17.04 -8.51
N SER A 256 7.77 -17.82 -9.58
CA SER A 256 7.21 -17.44 -10.88
C SER A 256 5.92 -18.21 -11.18
N SER A 257 4.96 -17.54 -11.83
CA SER A 257 3.80 -18.21 -12.44
C SER A 257 4.13 -18.90 -13.77
N GLY A 258 5.35 -18.70 -14.29
CA GLY A 258 5.79 -19.17 -15.59
C GLY A 258 5.35 -18.29 -16.77
N ARG A 259 4.46 -17.31 -16.57
CA ARG A 259 4.01 -16.39 -17.63
C ARG A 259 4.76 -15.06 -17.56
N PHE A 260 5.22 -14.59 -18.71
CA PHE A 260 6.01 -13.37 -18.78
C PHE A 260 5.21 -12.11 -18.43
N VAL A 261 5.73 -11.31 -17.50
CA VAL A 261 5.26 -9.96 -17.17
C VAL A 261 6.47 -9.06 -16.95
N MET A 262 6.46 -7.87 -17.53
CA MET A 262 7.52 -6.87 -17.39
C MET A 262 6.93 -5.48 -17.18
N SER A 263 7.42 -4.81 -16.15
CA SER A 263 7.11 -3.41 -15.88
C SER A 263 8.03 -2.52 -16.71
N VAL A 264 7.45 -1.71 -17.59
CA VAL A 264 8.17 -0.80 -18.49
C VAL A 264 8.25 0.58 -17.85
N ASP A 265 9.46 1.12 -17.72
CA ASP A 265 9.70 2.47 -17.21
C ASP A 265 9.82 3.52 -18.32
N HIS A 266 10.52 3.20 -19.42
CA HIS A 266 10.76 4.14 -20.51
C HIS A 266 10.51 3.50 -21.87
N CYS A 267 9.98 4.29 -22.80
CA CYS A 267 9.81 3.92 -24.20
C CYS A 267 10.44 4.98 -25.12
N PHE A 268 11.36 4.59 -25.99
CA PHE A 268 12.00 5.51 -26.92
C PHE A 268 12.27 4.88 -28.29
N PRO A 269 12.20 5.67 -29.38
CA PRO A 269 12.49 5.17 -30.71
C PRO A 269 14.00 5.13 -30.96
N ILE A 270 14.45 4.12 -31.70
CA ILE A 270 15.79 4.02 -32.28
C ILE A 270 15.66 4.09 -33.80
N ARG A 271 16.21 5.17 -34.37
CA ARG A 271 16.16 5.44 -35.82
C ARG A 271 16.66 4.24 -36.61
N GLY A 272 15.82 3.70 -37.50
CA GLY A 272 16.14 2.58 -38.38
C GLY A 272 16.08 1.18 -37.74
N LYS A 273 15.84 1.06 -36.42
CA LYS A 273 15.68 -0.24 -35.74
C LYS A 273 14.26 -0.50 -35.23
N GLY A 274 13.54 0.53 -34.81
CA GLY A 274 12.21 0.41 -34.21
C GLY A 274 12.14 1.13 -32.86
N THR A 275 11.33 0.61 -31.94
CA THR A 275 11.07 1.23 -30.63
C THR A 275 11.54 0.31 -29.51
N VAL A 276 12.28 0.85 -28.55
CA VAL A 276 12.77 0.10 -27.38
C VAL A 276 11.98 0.48 -26.14
N MET A 277 11.52 -0.53 -25.42
CA MET A 277 10.93 -0.42 -24.09
C MET A 277 11.90 -0.97 -23.05
N THR A 278 12.32 -0.16 -22.09
CA THR A 278 13.17 -0.60 -20.97
C THR A 278 12.33 -0.85 -19.72
N GLY A 279 12.70 -1.88 -18.97
CA GLY A 279 11.92 -2.32 -17.83
C GLY A 279 12.53 -3.48 -17.08
N THR A 280 11.85 -3.91 -16.02
CA THR A 280 12.24 -5.06 -15.21
C THR A 280 11.22 -6.17 -15.37
N VAL A 281 11.70 -7.40 -15.61
CA VAL A 281 10.86 -8.59 -15.67
C VAL A 281 10.38 -8.93 -14.26
N VAL A 282 9.07 -8.88 -14.03
CA VAL A 282 8.45 -9.11 -12.71
C VAL A 282 7.85 -10.50 -12.57
N ASP A 283 7.63 -11.21 -13.68
CA ASP A 283 7.26 -12.62 -13.67
C ASP A 283 7.69 -13.32 -14.98
N GLY A 284 7.92 -14.63 -14.90
CA GLY A 284 8.25 -15.51 -16.00
C GLY A 284 9.58 -15.18 -16.67
N CYS A 285 9.69 -15.58 -17.93
CA CYS A 285 10.84 -15.26 -18.78
C CYS A 285 10.37 -14.84 -20.17
N CYS A 286 11.06 -13.88 -20.77
CA CYS A 286 10.88 -13.46 -22.16
C CYS A 286 11.94 -14.10 -23.03
N SER A 287 11.60 -14.36 -24.29
CA SER A 287 12.53 -14.77 -25.34
C SER A 287 12.29 -13.99 -26.62
N VAL A 288 13.34 -13.76 -27.42
CA VAL A 288 13.19 -13.14 -28.73
C VAL A 288 12.21 -13.94 -29.58
N GLY A 289 11.28 -13.26 -30.24
CA GLY A 289 10.19 -13.87 -31.01
C GLY A 289 8.89 -14.11 -30.23
N MET A 290 8.90 -13.99 -28.90
CA MET A 290 7.70 -14.11 -28.07
C MET A 290 6.66 -13.03 -28.44
N GLU A 291 5.39 -13.42 -28.45
CA GLU A 291 4.26 -12.50 -28.60
C GLU A 291 3.84 -11.97 -27.23
N VAL A 292 3.72 -10.65 -27.12
CA VAL A 292 3.33 -9.94 -25.90
C VAL A 292 2.19 -8.97 -26.19
N VAL A 293 1.36 -8.74 -25.17
CA VAL A 293 0.29 -7.73 -25.16
C VAL A 293 0.89 -6.42 -24.66
N ILE A 294 0.55 -5.33 -25.34
CA ILE A 294 0.89 -3.96 -24.93
C ILE A 294 -0.44 -3.23 -24.67
N PRO A 295 -0.84 -3.07 -23.39
CA PRO A 295 -2.11 -2.47 -22.97
C PRO A 295 -2.45 -1.13 -23.61
N SER A 296 -1.47 -0.24 -23.68
CA SER A 296 -1.64 1.10 -24.25
C SER A 296 -2.03 1.08 -25.73
N LEU A 297 -1.63 0.03 -26.46
CA LEU A 297 -1.97 -0.16 -27.87
C LEU A 297 -3.19 -1.07 -28.07
N LYS A 298 -3.61 -1.83 -27.04
CA LYS A 298 -4.60 -2.92 -27.16
C LYS A 298 -4.25 -3.92 -28.26
N GLU A 299 -2.96 -4.09 -28.55
CA GLU A 299 -2.45 -4.91 -29.63
C GLU A 299 -1.39 -5.88 -29.14
N LYS A 300 -1.22 -6.97 -29.91
CA LYS A 300 -0.12 -7.92 -29.72
C LYS A 300 1.06 -7.53 -30.59
N ARG A 301 2.27 -7.71 -30.05
CA ARG A 301 3.53 -7.43 -30.73
C ARG A 301 4.53 -8.55 -30.46
N LYS A 302 5.35 -8.84 -31.46
CA LYS A 302 6.46 -9.80 -31.32
C LYS A 302 7.74 -9.07 -30.89
N VAL A 303 8.44 -9.65 -29.94
CA VAL A 303 9.77 -9.19 -29.52
C VAL A 303 10.77 -9.41 -30.65
N LYS A 304 11.37 -8.34 -31.17
CA LYS A 304 12.33 -8.41 -32.29
C LYS A 304 13.76 -8.61 -31.82
N GLY A 305 14.09 -8.08 -30.66
CA GLY A 305 15.42 -8.20 -30.06
C GLY A 305 15.37 -7.79 -28.60
N MET A 306 16.40 -8.15 -27.84
CA MET A 306 16.53 -7.79 -26.44
C MET A 306 17.97 -7.45 -26.11
N GLN A 307 18.14 -6.45 -25.25
CA GLN A 307 19.45 -6.03 -24.76
C GLN A 307 19.44 -5.87 -23.25
N ARG A 308 20.53 -6.28 -22.61
CA ARG A 308 20.78 -6.07 -21.18
C ARG A 308 22.14 -5.40 -21.04
N TRP A 309 22.17 -4.19 -20.47
CA TRP A 309 23.40 -3.42 -20.24
C TRP A 309 24.32 -3.30 -21.47
N LYS A 310 23.74 -3.04 -22.66
CA LYS A 310 24.40 -2.95 -23.97
C LYS A 310 24.90 -4.28 -24.56
N GLU A 311 24.56 -5.41 -23.95
CA GLU A 311 24.81 -6.75 -24.47
C GLU A 311 23.53 -7.30 -25.10
N ASP A 312 23.64 -7.88 -26.31
CA ASP A 312 22.51 -8.56 -26.96
C ASP A 312 22.22 -9.89 -26.25
N ILE A 313 20.96 -10.14 -25.93
CA ILE A 313 20.51 -11.35 -25.23
C ILE A 313 19.34 -12.02 -25.95
N LYS A 314 19.24 -13.35 -25.83
CA LYS A 314 18.15 -14.14 -26.43
C LYS A 314 16.97 -14.37 -25.48
N CYS A 315 17.22 -14.37 -24.18
CA CYS A 315 16.23 -14.59 -23.13
C CYS A 315 16.52 -13.68 -21.93
N ALA A 316 15.47 -13.28 -21.22
CA ALA A 316 15.54 -12.56 -19.95
C ALA A 316 14.53 -13.17 -18.98
N CYS A 317 14.87 -13.28 -17.70
CA CYS A 317 14.02 -13.88 -16.67
C CYS A 317 13.71 -12.91 -15.53
N MET A 318 12.81 -13.31 -14.64
CA MET A 318 12.36 -12.52 -13.50
C MET A 318 13.52 -11.91 -12.69
N GLY A 319 13.39 -10.63 -12.36
CA GLY A 319 14.40 -9.82 -11.69
C GLY A 319 15.35 -9.08 -12.62
N GLU A 320 15.46 -9.48 -13.89
CA GLU A 320 16.38 -8.85 -14.83
C GLU A 320 15.80 -7.57 -15.42
N ARG A 321 16.66 -6.56 -15.56
CA ARG A 321 16.36 -5.34 -16.31
C ARG A 321 16.76 -5.51 -17.78
N VAL A 322 15.83 -5.30 -18.69
CA VAL A 322 16.01 -5.54 -20.13
C VAL A 322 15.42 -4.39 -20.96
N GLY A 323 16.07 -4.09 -22.08
CA GLY A 323 15.51 -3.30 -23.18
C GLY A 323 14.96 -4.23 -24.24
N VAL A 324 13.66 -4.15 -24.53
CA VAL A 324 12.96 -4.98 -25.51
C VAL A 324 12.67 -4.16 -26.75
N LEU A 325 13.15 -4.63 -27.91
CA LEU A 325 12.95 -3.98 -29.20
C LEU A 325 11.68 -4.49 -29.87
N PHE A 326 10.86 -3.54 -30.31
CA PHE A 326 9.66 -3.76 -31.10
C PHE A 326 9.74 -3.00 -32.43
N GLN A 327 8.98 -3.47 -33.40
CA GLN A 327 8.86 -2.83 -34.70
C GLN A 327 7.75 -1.76 -34.66
N ASP A 328 8.09 -0.54 -35.07
CA ASP A 328 7.18 0.56 -35.40
C ASP A 328 6.07 0.84 -34.36
N ILE A 329 6.41 0.82 -33.07
CA ILE A 329 5.49 1.21 -31.99
C ILE A 329 5.52 2.74 -31.83
N PRO A 330 4.36 3.42 -31.82
CA PRO A 330 4.30 4.84 -31.50
C PRO A 330 4.75 5.06 -30.07
N THR A 331 5.64 6.03 -29.85
CA THR A 331 6.22 6.30 -28.52
C THR A 331 5.42 7.31 -27.72
N LYS A 332 4.45 7.99 -28.34
CA LYS A 332 3.58 8.94 -27.65
C LYS A 332 2.70 8.16 -26.66
N ASP A 333 2.78 8.55 -25.39
CA ASP A 333 1.90 8.06 -24.31
C ASP A 333 2.13 6.61 -23.83
N ILE A 334 3.33 6.04 -24.02
CA ILE A 334 3.70 4.68 -23.54
C ILE A 334 4.88 4.73 -22.56
N ASP A 335 4.85 5.61 -21.58
CA ASP A 335 5.77 5.55 -20.44
C ASP A 335 5.03 5.01 -19.21
N ARG A 336 5.69 4.15 -18.42
CA ARG A 336 5.14 3.51 -17.20
C ARG A 336 3.92 2.63 -17.48
N THR A 337 4.15 1.56 -18.23
CA THR A 337 3.13 0.55 -18.56
C THR A 337 3.61 -0.85 -18.17
N VAL A 338 2.78 -1.85 -18.41
CA VAL A 338 3.13 -3.26 -18.29
C VAL A 338 3.08 -3.91 -19.67
N ILE A 339 4.02 -4.78 -19.97
CA ILE A 339 3.93 -5.68 -21.12
C ILE A 339 3.93 -7.12 -20.60
N PHE A 340 3.12 -7.98 -21.20
CA PHE A 340 2.93 -9.32 -20.67
C PHE A 340 2.56 -10.32 -21.75
N GLN A 341 2.86 -11.60 -21.52
CA GLN A 341 2.42 -12.68 -22.37
C GLN A 341 0.89 -12.79 -22.33
N PRO A 342 0.20 -13.04 -23.47
CA PRO A 342 -1.25 -13.21 -23.47
C PRO A 342 -1.74 -14.16 -22.36
N ALA A 343 -2.84 -13.80 -21.70
CA ALA A 343 -3.41 -14.47 -20.54
C ALA A 343 -2.55 -14.44 -19.25
N ALA A 344 -1.44 -13.68 -19.19
CA ALA A 344 -0.69 -13.54 -17.94
C ALA A 344 -1.36 -12.63 -16.90
N LEU A 345 -2.08 -11.59 -17.36
CA LEU A 345 -2.79 -10.63 -16.54
C LEU A 345 -4.20 -10.41 -17.06
N ASP A 346 -5.11 -10.09 -16.15
CA ASP A 346 -6.51 -9.77 -16.42
C ASP A 346 -6.79 -8.30 -16.15
N THR A 347 -7.88 -7.81 -16.72
CA THR A 347 -8.33 -6.43 -16.49
C THR A 347 -9.10 -6.35 -15.17
N VAL A 348 -8.67 -5.44 -14.30
CA VAL A 348 -9.27 -5.19 -12.98
C VAL A 348 -9.82 -3.78 -12.96
N GLN A 349 -11.11 -3.67 -12.67
CA GLN A 349 -11.76 -2.39 -12.34
C GLN A 349 -12.38 -2.42 -10.95
N VAL A 350 -12.90 -3.58 -10.52
CA VAL A 350 -13.40 -3.79 -9.17
C VAL A 350 -12.60 -4.92 -8.53
N ALA A 351 -12.09 -4.69 -7.32
CA ALA A 351 -11.31 -5.68 -6.59
C ALA A 351 -11.74 -5.73 -5.12
N LEU A 352 -11.92 -6.94 -4.60
CA LEU A 352 -11.93 -7.18 -3.15
C LEU A 352 -10.49 -7.42 -2.73
N ALA A 353 -10.02 -6.68 -1.72
CA ALA A 353 -8.63 -6.73 -1.29
C ALA A 353 -8.51 -6.78 0.23
N SER A 354 -7.46 -7.43 0.74
CA SER A 354 -7.12 -7.37 2.15
C SER A 354 -6.59 -5.97 2.49
N ILE A 355 -6.66 -5.58 3.76
CA ILE A 355 -6.23 -4.24 4.19
C ILE A 355 -5.44 -4.31 5.49
N THR A 356 -4.26 -3.69 5.45
CA THR A 356 -3.42 -3.40 6.62
C THR A 356 -3.27 -1.89 6.71
N GLN A 357 -3.80 -1.31 7.79
CA GLN A 357 -3.79 0.14 8.00
C GLN A 357 -2.40 0.64 8.41
N ILE A 358 -2.06 1.84 7.94
CA ILE A 358 -0.83 2.52 8.32
C ILE A 358 -1.14 3.45 9.49
N SER A 359 -0.63 3.10 10.68
CA SER A 359 -0.85 3.84 11.94
C SER A 359 -0.45 5.33 11.91
N HIS A 360 0.44 5.70 10.97
CA HIS A 360 0.93 7.06 10.77
C HIS A 360 0.00 7.93 9.92
N PHE A 361 -0.97 7.32 9.24
CA PHE A 361 -1.99 8.04 8.50
C PHE A 361 -3.03 8.59 9.47
N LYS A 362 -3.22 9.91 9.49
CA LYS A 362 -4.10 10.58 10.47
C LYS A 362 -5.36 11.18 9.86
N CYS A 363 -5.53 11.09 8.54
CA CYS A 363 -6.76 11.56 7.91
C CYS A 363 -7.84 10.50 8.05
N GLU A 364 -9.06 10.94 8.36
CA GLU A 364 -10.22 10.07 8.33
C GLU A 364 -10.58 9.71 6.88
N LEU A 365 -10.92 8.44 6.66
CA LEU A 365 -11.46 7.96 5.40
C LEU A 365 -12.86 7.44 5.66
N SER A 366 -13.84 8.13 5.09
CA SER A 366 -15.23 7.71 5.10
C SER A 366 -15.55 6.78 3.92
N ASP A 367 -16.68 6.10 4.01
CA ASP A 367 -17.23 5.27 2.95
C ASP A 367 -17.28 6.04 1.61
N ARG A 368 -16.81 5.37 0.56
CA ARG A 368 -16.67 5.92 -0.80
C ARG A 368 -15.68 7.08 -0.91
N SER A 369 -14.75 7.21 0.03
CA SER A 369 -13.61 8.10 -0.12
C SER A 369 -12.79 7.73 -1.36
N LYS A 370 -12.31 8.74 -2.06
CA LYS A 370 -11.37 8.58 -3.16
C LYS A 370 -9.93 8.58 -2.67
N ILE A 371 -9.12 7.64 -3.17
CA ILE A 371 -7.70 7.51 -2.84
C ILE A 371 -6.91 7.02 -4.05
N HIS A 372 -5.63 7.34 -4.14
CA HIS A 372 -4.78 6.73 -5.17
C HIS A 372 -4.43 5.33 -4.74
N VAL A 373 -4.61 4.36 -5.63
CA VAL A 373 -4.21 2.96 -5.46
C VAL A 373 -3.14 2.65 -6.49
N SER A 374 -2.01 2.14 -6.01
CA SER A 374 -0.91 1.67 -6.86
C SER A 374 -0.86 0.16 -6.85
N ILE A 375 -0.94 -0.45 -8.04
CA ILE A 375 -0.80 -1.90 -8.27
C ILE A 375 0.28 -2.08 -9.34
N GLY A 376 1.39 -2.72 -8.96
CA GLY A 376 2.57 -2.78 -9.82
C GLY A 376 3.10 -1.38 -10.19
N PHE A 377 3.25 -1.11 -11.48
CA PHE A 377 3.74 0.18 -12.00
C PHE A 377 2.64 1.21 -12.29
N GLU A 378 1.36 0.84 -12.12
CA GLU A 378 0.24 1.73 -12.37
C GLU A 378 -0.30 2.32 -11.08
N THR A 379 -0.66 3.61 -11.12
CA THR A 379 -1.36 4.31 -10.03
C THR A 379 -2.63 4.92 -10.57
N VAL A 380 -3.76 4.64 -9.91
CA VAL A 380 -5.10 5.03 -10.34
C VAL A 380 -5.94 5.49 -9.16
N MET A 381 -6.81 6.48 -9.39
CA MET A 381 -7.80 6.87 -8.38
C MET A 381 -8.84 5.77 -8.21
N ALA A 382 -9.13 5.43 -6.95
CA ALA A 382 -10.10 4.41 -6.59
C ALA A 382 -11.06 4.95 -5.54
N THR A 383 -12.30 4.48 -5.61
CA THR A 383 -13.31 4.64 -4.58
C THR A 383 -13.24 3.43 -3.64
N CYS A 384 -13.09 3.67 -2.33
CA CYS A 384 -12.96 2.61 -1.32
C CYS A 384 -14.25 2.42 -0.53
N GLN A 385 -14.59 1.16 -0.25
CA GLN A 385 -15.62 0.81 0.72
C GLN A 385 -15.04 -0.16 1.73
N PHE A 386 -15.19 0.16 3.01
CA PHE A 386 -14.55 -0.57 4.10
C PHE A 386 -15.47 -1.67 4.61
N LEU A 387 -14.92 -2.87 4.71
CA LEU A 387 -15.66 -4.09 4.98
C LEU A 387 -15.08 -4.83 6.19
N VAL A 388 -15.96 -5.39 7.00
CA VAL A 388 -15.65 -6.37 8.04
C VAL A 388 -16.26 -7.69 7.60
N GLU A 389 -15.44 -8.73 7.56
CA GLU A 389 -15.92 -10.09 7.30
C GLU A 389 -16.79 -10.57 8.47
N ASP A 390 -17.98 -11.06 8.15
CA ASP A 390 -18.94 -11.69 9.06
C ASP A 390 -19.07 -13.17 8.68
N ASP A 391 -19.87 -13.94 9.42
CA ASP A 391 -20.06 -15.37 9.11
C ASP A 391 -20.62 -15.59 7.68
N LYS A 392 -20.11 -16.63 6.99
CA LYS A 392 -20.60 -17.12 5.67
C LYS A 392 -20.32 -16.22 4.46
N GLU A 393 -19.12 -15.63 4.36
CA GLU A 393 -18.71 -14.77 3.23
C GLU A 393 -19.60 -13.50 3.06
N GLU A 394 -20.28 -13.09 4.13
CA GLU A 394 -21.00 -11.81 4.18
C GLU A 394 -20.08 -10.72 4.73
N PHE A 395 -20.24 -9.49 4.25
CA PHE A 395 -19.43 -8.36 4.67
C PHE A 395 -20.28 -7.24 5.25
N GLU A 396 -20.00 -6.84 6.49
CA GLU A 396 -20.54 -5.62 7.05
C GLU A 396 -19.79 -4.41 6.47
N GLN A 397 -20.52 -3.50 5.82
CA GLN A 397 -19.94 -2.26 5.31
C GLN A 397 -19.97 -1.17 6.39
N LEU A 398 -18.79 -0.70 6.76
CA LEU A 398 -18.62 0.39 7.72
C LEU A 398 -18.67 1.76 7.06
N SER A 399 -19.05 2.78 7.85
CA SER A 399 -19.11 4.17 7.38
C SER A 399 -17.74 4.84 7.31
N ASN A 400 -16.75 4.35 8.07
CA ASN A 400 -15.40 4.89 8.14
C ASN A 400 -14.40 3.75 8.24
N LEU A 401 -13.15 4.04 7.88
CA LEU A 401 -12.01 3.17 8.18
C LEU A 401 -11.75 3.18 9.69
N ASP A 402 -11.89 2.02 10.33
CA ASP A 402 -11.55 1.77 11.72
C ASP A 402 -10.79 0.43 11.87
N GLU A 403 -10.29 0.12 13.05
CA GLU A 403 -9.44 -1.06 13.30
C GLU A 403 -10.12 -2.42 13.02
N ARG A 404 -11.46 -2.47 12.92
CA ARG A 404 -12.21 -3.71 12.65
C ARG A 404 -12.21 -4.07 11.17
N VAL A 405 -11.89 -3.13 10.29
CA VAL A 405 -11.91 -3.33 8.84
C VAL A 405 -10.88 -4.39 8.44
N THR A 406 -11.35 -5.51 7.89
CA THR A 406 -10.51 -6.63 7.43
C THR A 406 -10.36 -6.69 5.91
N ALA A 407 -11.29 -6.07 5.17
CA ALA A 407 -11.27 -6.03 3.72
C ALA A 407 -11.69 -4.67 3.18
N VAL A 408 -11.30 -4.38 1.94
CA VAL A 408 -11.72 -3.19 1.20
C VAL A 408 -12.20 -3.57 -0.18
N LEU A 409 -13.33 -3.02 -0.59
CA LEU A 409 -13.78 -3.07 -1.96
C LEU A 409 -13.27 -1.83 -2.69
N LEU A 410 -12.38 -2.03 -3.66
CA LEU A 410 -11.78 -1.00 -4.48
C LEU A 410 -12.52 -0.94 -5.81
N THR A 411 -13.01 0.24 -6.19
CA THR A 411 -13.52 0.52 -7.53
C THR A 411 -12.62 1.56 -8.19
N LEU A 412 -11.82 1.11 -9.16
CA LEU A 412 -10.86 1.95 -9.88
C LEU A 412 -11.60 2.83 -10.91
N ASP A 413 -11.22 4.11 -10.99
CA ASP A 413 -11.79 5.07 -11.95
C ASP A 413 -11.49 4.67 -13.41
N ARG A 414 -10.39 3.92 -13.64
CA ARG A 414 -10.07 3.26 -14.91
C ARG A 414 -9.60 1.82 -14.67
N PRO A 415 -9.87 0.89 -15.61
CA PRO A 415 -9.33 -0.46 -15.52
C PRO A 415 -7.80 -0.47 -15.64
N ILE A 416 -7.16 -1.42 -14.93
CA ILE A 416 -5.73 -1.71 -15.00
C ILE A 416 -5.50 -3.21 -15.20
N TYR A 417 -4.28 -3.62 -15.52
CA TYR A 417 -3.92 -5.04 -15.63
C TYR A 417 -3.25 -5.55 -14.36
N ALA A 418 -3.82 -6.59 -13.75
CA ALA A 418 -3.31 -7.21 -12.54
C ALA A 418 -3.73 -8.69 -12.45
N ARG A 419 -3.44 -9.32 -11.32
CA ARG A 419 -3.89 -10.68 -10.98
C ARG A 419 -4.28 -10.76 -9.50
N GLU A 420 -4.96 -11.83 -9.13
CA GLU A 420 -5.15 -12.16 -7.71
C GLU A 420 -3.79 -12.38 -7.02
N GLY A 421 -3.69 -11.95 -5.77
CA GLY A 421 -2.46 -11.90 -5.00
C GLY A 421 -1.55 -10.70 -5.32
N SER A 422 -1.88 -9.84 -6.29
CA SER A 422 -1.11 -8.62 -6.54
C SER A 422 -1.11 -7.71 -5.31
N PHE A 423 0.07 -7.30 -4.87
CA PHE A 423 0.24 -6.28 -3.84
C PHE A 423 -0.27 -4.92 -4.34
N TYR A 424 -0.95 -4.20 -3.46
CA TYR A 424 -1.36 -2.82 -3.70
C TYR A 424 -1.04 -1.92 -2.51
N MET A 425 -0.90 -0.64 -2.79
CA MET A 425 -0.76 0.39 -1.76
C MET A 425 -1.68 1.56 -2.04
N ALA A 426 -2.37 2.04 -1.02
CA ALA A 426 -3.29 3.17 -1.10
C ALA A 426 -2.69 4.41 -0.43
N ALA A 427 -2.73 5.53 -1.14
CA ALA A 427 -2.12 6.79 -0.71
C ALA A 427 -2.97 8.00 -1.10
N LYS A 428 -3.03 9.01 -0.24
CA LYS A 428 -3.68 10.28 -0.54
C LYS A 428 -2.64 11.27 -1.05
N LEU A 429 -2.30 11.15 -2.34
CA LEU A 429 -1.22 11.91 -2.97
C LEU A 429 -1.51 13.42 -3.09
N ASP A 430 -2.78 13.80 -3.08
CA ASP A 430 -3.23 15.20 -3.16
C ASP A 430 -3.07 15.96 -1.83
N MET A 431 -2.72 15.26 -0.74
CA MET A 431 -2.49 15.91 0.55
C MET A 431 -1.31 16.87 0.46
N GLN A 432 -1.59 18.16 0.65
CA GLN A 432 -0.58 19.18 0.88
C GLN A 432 -0.46 19.42 2.39
N GLY A 433 0.71 19.15 2.98
CA GLY A 433 0.94 19.42 4.39
C GLY A 433 1.84 18.41 5.09
N LYS A 434 1.82 18.47 6.43
CA LYS A 434 2.57 17.57 7.33
C LYS A 434 1.74 16.32 7.60
N GLY A 435 2.35 15.15 7.49
CA GLY A 435 1.72 13.86 7.79
C GLY A 435 2.14 12.76 6.81
N CYS A 436 1.85 11.52 7.15
CA CYS A 436 2.05 10.39 6.24
C CYS A 436 0.94 10.39 5.18
N ARG A 437 1.30 10.19 3.91
CA ARG A 437 0.35 10.12 2.78
C ARG A 437 -0.15 8.70 2.51
N PHE A 438 0.56 7.69 3.00
CA PHE A 438 0.20 6.29 2.81
C PHE A 438 -0.86 5.90 3.84
N ALA A 439 -2.00 5.40 3.38
CA ALA A 439 -3.15 5.11 4.23
C ALA A 439 -3.21 3.64 4.64
N PHE A 440 -3.12 2.73 3.67
CA PHE A 440 -3.18 1.30 3.89
C PHE A 440 -2.59 0.55 2.69
N TYR A 441 -2.31 -0.74 2.87
CA TYR A 441 -1.80 -1.64 1.83
C TYR A 441 -2.39 -3.03 2.00
N GLY A 442 -2.21 -3.90 1.02
CA GLY A 442 -2.63 -5.30 1.12
C GLY A 442 -2.46 -6.04 -0.20
N ASN A 443 -3.19 -7.13 -0.37
CA ASN A 443 -3.20 -7.91 -1.59
C ASN A 443 -4.60 -7.98 -2.18
N VAL A 444 -4.69 -7.97 -3.51
CA VAL A 444 -5.94 -8.25 -4.23
C VAL A 444 -6.34 -9.69 -3.94
N LEU A 445 -7.50 -9.88 -3.30
CA LEU A 445 -8.03 -11.21 -2.97
C LEU A 445 -8.82 -11.78 -4.13
N ARG A 446 -9.72 -10.97 -4.70
CA ARG A 446 -10.59 -11.36 -5.82
C ARG A 446 -10.77 -10.22 -6.80
N MET A 447 -10.73 -10.54 -8.08
CA MET A 447 -11.07 -9.62 -9.17
C MET A 447 -12.55 -9.80 -9.53
N LEU A 448 -13.30 -8.71 -9.60
CA LEU A 448 -14.76 -8.74 -9.73
C LEU A 448 -15.21 -8.00 -10.99
N SER A 449 -16.29 -8.46 -11.60
CA SER A 449 -16.99 -7.74 -12.67
C SER A 449 -17.84 -6.61 -12.10
N SER A 450 -18.39 -6.81 -10.89
CA SER A 450 -19.20 -5.81 -10.19
C SER A 450 -19.07 -5.91 -8.68
N GLY A 451 -19.19 -4.77 -7.98
CA GLY A 451 -19.27 -4.74 -6.52
C GLY A 451 -20.50 -5.47 -5.93
N ASN A 452 -21.49 -5.82 -6.76
CA ASN A 452 -22.66 -6.61 -6.35
C ASN A 452 -22.38 -8.11 -6.21
N GLU A 453 -21.18 -8.58 -6.60
CA GLU A 453 -20.76 -9.96 -6.36
C GLU A 453 -20.37 -10.22 -4.90
N VAL A 454 -20.03 -9.16 -4.15
CA VAL A 454 -19.75 -9.24 -2.71
C VAL A 454 -21.05 -9.01 -1.95
N CYS A 455 -21.46 -9.98 -1.14
CA CYS A 455 -22.63 -9.87 -0.27
C CYS A 455 -22.36 -8.86 0.84
N ARG A 456 -22.88 -7.64 0.71
CA ARG A 456 -22.62 -6.54 1.64
C ARG A 456 -23.89 -6.16 2.39
N PHE A 457 -23.77 -5.87 3.68
CA PHE A 457 -24.88 -5.36 4.48
C PHE A 457 -24.44 -4.21 5.41
N ARG A 458 -25.42 -3.46 5.94
CA ARG A 458 -25.20 -2.53 7.06
C ARG A 458 -26.06 -2.96 8.23
N ARG A 459 -25.49 -2.99 9.44
CA ARG A 459 -26.28 -3.18 10.66
C ARG A 459 -27.18 -1.96 10.88
N LYS A 460 -28.42 -2.22 11.25
CA LYS A 460 -29.45 -1.23 11.58
C LYS A 460 -30.04 -1.63 12.92
N HIS A 461 -30.12 -0.65 13.81
CA HIS A 461 -30.71 -0.81 15.12
C HIS A 461 -31.89 0.17 15.25
N ARG A 462 -33.01 -0.31 15.78
CA ARG A 462 -34.16 0.50 16.15
C ARG A 462 -34.58 0.11 17.56
N SER A 463 -34.90 1.10 18.38
CA SER A 463 -35.44 0.89 19.72
C SER A 463 -36.78 1.60 19.86
N GLY A 464 -37.71 0.94 20.53
CA GLY A 464 -39.02 1.47 20.91
C GLY A 464 -39.28 1.26 22.39
N CYS A 465 -40.33 1.88 22.92
CA CYS A 465 -40.72 1.73 24.32
C CYS A 465 -41.99 0.87 24.43
N VAL A 466 -42.06 0.01 25.43
CA VAL A 466 -43.29 -0.71 25.78
C VAL A 466 -44.27 0.28 26.39
N ALA A 467 -45.43 0.45 25.75
CA ALA A 467 -46.48 1.35 26.22
C ALA A 467 -47.50 0.64 27.11
N ARG A 468 -47.80 -0.63 26.80
CA ARG A 468 -48.72 -1.47 27.60
C ARG A 468 -48.54 -2.94 27.27
N ILE A 469 -49.00 -3.79 28.19
CA ILE A 469 -49.09 -5.25 28.02
C ILE A 469 -50.49 -5.59 27.46
N GLU A 470 -50.56 -6.54 26.53
CA GLU A 470 -51.79 -7.11 25.97
C GLU A 470 -51.81 -8.64 26.12
N GLY A 471 -53.01 -9.22 26.23
CA GLY A 471 -53.19 -10.64 26.50
C GLY A 471 -52.69 -11.05 27.88
N ASP A 472 -52.76 -12.35 28.20
CA ASP A 472 -52.24 -12.93 29.45
C ASP A 472 -50.70 -12.91 29.49
N ARG A 473 -50.11 -11.70 29.43
CA ARG A 473 -48.66 -11.43 29.40
C ARG A 473 -47.94 -11.95 28.16
N THR A 474 -48.65 -12.26 27.08
CA THR A 474 -48.07 -12.83 25.85
C THR A 474 -47.85 -11.81 24.74
N SER A 475 -48.29 -10.56 24.91
CA SER A 475 -48.08 -9.50 23.93
C SER A 475 -47.79 -8.15 24.60
N VAL A 476 -47.06 -7.30 23.90
CA VAL A 476 -46.82 -5.91 24.29
C VAL A 476 -47.09 -4.97 23.13
N ILE A 477 -47.62 -3.79 23.44
CA ILE A 477 -47.75 -2.71 22.48
C ILE A 477 -46.53 -1.81 22.60
N CYS A 478 -45.77 -1.72 21.52
CA CYS A 478 -44.58 -0.90 21.42
C CYS A 478 -44.89 0.41 20.69
N THR A 479 -44.37 1.52 21.21
CA THR A 479 -44.37 2.85 20.60
C THR A 479 -42.96 3.23 20.15
N SER A 480 -42.87 4.12 19.16
CA SER A 480 -41.61 4.76 18.71
C SER A 480 -40.59 3.84 18.04
N LEU A 481 -40.92 2.57 17.80
CA LEU A 481 -40.05 1.65 17.04
C LEU A 481 -40.02 2.00 15.54
N PHE A 482 -41.11 2.56 15.01
CA PHE A 482 -41.27 2.98 13.61
C PHE A 482 -41.99 4.33 13.52
N SER A 483 -41.76 5.07 12.44
CA SER A 483 -42.53 6.29 12.14
C SER A 483 -43.93 5.93 11.60
N LYS A 484 -44.89 6.86 11.64
CA LYS A 484 -46.26 6.65 11.14
C LYS A 484 -46.34 6.29 9.66
N GLU A 485 -45.34 6.67 8.88
CA GLU A 485 -45.24 6.44 7.42
C GLU A 485 -44.45 5.17 7.08
N SER A 486 -43.91 4.45 8.07
CA SER A 486 -43.14 3.24 7.82
C SER A 486 -44.06 2.08 7.41
N ASP A 487 -43.67 1.36 6.37
CA ASP A 487 -44.26 0.07 6.02
C ASP A 487 -43.86 -0.98 7.07
N VAL A 488 -44.79 -1.29 7.98
CA VAL A 488 -44.60 -2.28 9.06
C VAL A 488 -44.76 -3.71 8.52
N ASP A 489 -45.42 -3.89 7.38
CA ASP A 489 -45.73 -5.22 6.84
C ASP A 489 -44.44 -5.94 6.40
N ALA A 490 -43.44 -5.18 5.97
CA ALA A 490 -42.09 -5.69 5.68
C ALA A 490 -41.35 -6.28 6.90
N PHE A 491 -41.85 -6.05 8.12
CA PHE A 491 -41.24 -6.48 9.38
C PHE A 491 -42.09 -7.50 10.14
N LEU A 492 -43.16 -8.00 9.55
CA LEU A 492 -43.98 -9.05 10.16
C LEU A 492 -43.14 -10.30 10.45
N SER A 493 -43.38 -10.89 11.62
CA SER A 493 -42.65 -12.05 12.15
C SER A 493 -41.14 -11.83 12.37
N THR A 494 -40.64 -10.59 12.31
CA THR A 494 -39.24 -10.30 12.68
C THR A 494 -39.02 -10.41 14.17
N VAL A 495 -37.86 -10.92 14.56
CA VAL A 495 -37.51 -11.17 15.96
C VAL A 495 -37.00 -9.88 16.60
N VAL A 496 -37.47 -9.61 17.82
CA VAL A 496 -37.07 -8.49 18.67
C VAL A 496 -36.70 -8.97 20.06
N LYS A 497 -35.96 -8.16 20.81
CA LYS A 497 -35.57 -8.46 22.20
C LYS A 497 -36.03 -7.32 23.11
N LEU A 498 -36.61 -7.65 24.25
CA LEU A 498 -36.91 -6.66 25.29
C LEU A 498 -35.63 -6.36 26.09
N SER A 499 -35.52 -5.17 26.67
CA SER A 499 -34.39 -4.80 27.55
C SER A 499 -34.22 -5.72 28.75
N THR A 500 -35.30 -6.39 29.14
CA THR A 500 -35.38 -7.40 30.21
C THR A 500 -34.97 -8.81 29.76
N GLY A 501 -34.65 -8.99 28.48
CA GLY A 501 -34.06 -10.22 27.93
C GLY A 501 -35.03 -11.12 27.17
N GLU A 502 -36.35 -10.93 27.30
CA GLU A 502 -37.34 -11.75 26.61
C GLU A 502 -37.31 -11.54 25.09
N ARG A 503 -37.62 -12.61 24.35
CA ARG A 503 -37.68 -12.60 22.89
C ARG A 503 -39.12 -12.44 22.42
N GLY A 504 -39.33 -11.53 21.49
CA GLY A 504 -40.61 -11.28 20.87
C GLY A 504 -40.56 -11.35 19.35
N THR A 505 -41.74 -11.35 18.72
CA THR A 505 -41.93 -11.27 17.28
C THR A 505 -42.93 -10.18 16.93
N ILE A 506 -42.67 -9.41 15.88
CA ILE A 506 -43.57 -8.35 15.43
C ILE A 506 -44.80 -8.98 14.76
N GLU A 507 -46.00 -8.72 15.26
CA GLU A 507 -47.24 -9.22 14.68
C GLU A 507 -47.89 -8.27 13.67
N GLY A 508 -47.57 -6.98 13.78
CA GLY A 508 -48.10 -5.96 12.88
C GLY A 508 -48.53 -4.67 13.57
N PRO A 509 -49.10 -3.73 12.79
CA PRO A 509 -49.48 -2.42 13.28
C PRO A 509 -50.64 -2.49 14.29
N PHE A 510 -50.61 -1.60 15.28
CA PHE A 510 -51.65 -1.41 16.28
C PHE A 510 -52.30 -0.03 16.12
N GLY A 511 -53.39 0.03 15.34
CA GLY A 511 -54.13 1.26 15.06
C GLY A 511 -53.37 2.24 14.15
N LYS A 512 -53.79 3.52 14.11
CA LYS A 512 -53.28 4.54 13.17
C LYS A 512 -52.10 5.38 13.71
N SER A 513 -51.49 4.96 14.83
CA SER A 513 -50.56 5.81 15.60
C SER A 513 -49.09 5.39 15.54
N GLY A 514 -48.70 4.53 14.59
CA GLY A 514 -47.33 4.00 14.50
C GLY A 514 -46.95 3.05 15.65
N LYS A 515 -47.96 2.59 16.42
CA LYS A 515 -47.80 1.57 17.45
C LYS A 515 -47.78 0.19 16.79
N ILE A 516 -47.09 -0.74 17.43
CA ILE A 516 -46.89 -2.09 16.89
C ILE A 516 -47.14 -3.09 17.99
N ARG A 517 -47.78 -4.21 17.64
CA ARG A 517 -47.94 -5.34 18.55
C ARG A 517 -46.75 -6.29 18.40
N VAL A 518 -46.15 -6.65 19.53
CA VAL A 518 -45.07 -7.63 19.63
C VAL A 518 -45.56 -8.78 20.48
N ARG A 519 -45.56 -10.01 19.93
CA ARG A 519 -45.87 -11.23 20.67
C ARG A 519 -44.61 -11.75 21.34
N VAL A 520 -44.69 -12.05 22.63
CA VAL A 520 -43.61 -12.67 23.43
C VAL A 520 -43.95 -14.14 23.64
N SER A 521 -43.23 -15.02 22.95
CA SER A 521 -43.61 -16.44 22.81
C SER A 521 -43.64 -17.21 24.13
N GLN A 522 -42.82 -16.83 25.10
CA GLN A 522 -42.72 -17.47 26.42
C GLN A 522 -43.49 -16.69 27.52
N GLY A 523 -44.18 -15.62 27.15
CA GLY A 523 -44.74 -14.66 28.10
C GLY A 523 -43.69 -13.73 28.72
N LEU A 524 -44.15 -12.64 29.34
CA LEU A 524 -43.31 -11.73 30.10
C LEU A 524 -43.01 -12.29 31.49
N SER A 525 -41.79 -12.10 31.97
CA SER A 525 -41.42 -12.41 33.36
C SER A 525 -42.15 -11.50 34.35
N ASP A 526 -42.32 -11.97 35.60
CA ASP A 526 -42.94 -11.16 36.66
C ASP A 526 -42.18 -9.85 36.93
N GLU A 527 -40.85 -9.88 36.79
CA GLU A 527 -39.99 -8.70 36.90
C GLU A 527 -40.30 -7.68 35.81
N THR A 528 -40.42 -8.11 34.55
CA THR A 528 -40.77 -7.23 33.43
C THR A 528 -42.16 -6.64 33.58
N VAL A 529 -43.13 -7.43 34.05
CA VAL A 529 -44.49 -6.96 34.33
C VAL A 529 -44.50 -5.93 35.45
N ALA A 530 -43.75 -6.17 36.53
CA ALA A 530 -43.61 -5.24 37.64
C ALA A 530 -42.96 -3.93 37.19
N ALA A 531 -41.87 -3.99 36.40
CA ALA A 531 -41.19 -2.83 35.84
C ALA A 531 -42.14 -1.98 34.98
N ILE A 532 -42.86 -2.59 34.04
CA ILE A 532 -43.82 -1.87 33.18
C ILE A 532 -44.94 -1.24 34.02
N THR A 533 -45.44 -1.95 35.03
CA THR A 533 -46.53 -1.47 35.91
C THR A 533 -46.08 -0.33 36.84
N ALA A 534 -44.82 -0.37 37.28
CA ALA A 534 -44.18 0.69 38.06
C ALA A 534 -43.84 1.94 37.23
N GLY A 535 -44.09 1.91 35.91
CA GLY A 535 -43.78 3.00 34.99
C GLY A 535 -42.31 3.05 34.57
N GLU A 536 -41.56 1.98 34.80
CA GLU A 536 -40.19 1.86 34.34
C GLU A 536 -40.12 1.71 32.82
N LYS A 537 -39.04 2.21 32.23
CA LYS A 537 -38.86 2.25 30.78
C LYS A 537 -38.31 0.93 30.26
N VAL A 538 -39.21 0.00 29.90
CA VAL A 538 -38.84 -1.21 29.16
C VAL A 538 -38.79 -0.92 27.66
N THR A 539 -37.68 -1.27 27.00
CA THR A 539 -37.49 -1.05 25.57
C THR A 539 -37.59 -2.33 24.76
N VAL A 540 -38.08 -2.21 23.54
CA VAL A 540 -38.04 -3.27 22.52
C VAL A 540 -36.96 -2.90 21.51
N GLU A 541 -36.00 -3.79 21.31
CA GLU A 541 -34.87 -3.62 20.41
C GLU A 541 -35.02 -4.51 19.17
N LEU A 542 -34.86 -3.90 18.00
CA LEU A 542 -34.87 -4.57 16.70
C LEU A 542 -33.52 -4.37 16.01
N TRP A 543 -32.84 -5.48 15.76
CA TRP A 543 -31.52 -5.53 15.16
C TRP A 543 -31.62 -6.16 13.77
N MET A 544 -31.10 -5.50 12.75
CA MET A 544 -31.30 -5.88 11.34
C MET A 544 -30.03 -5.76 10.52
N LYS A 545 -29.82 -6.68 9.59
CA LYS A 545 -28.91 -6.54 8.46
C LYS A 545 -29.68 -5.97 7.28
N LYS A 546 -29.28 -4.80 6.77
CA LYS A 546 -29.77 -4.25 5.49
C LYS A 546 -28.78 -4.62 4.39
N TYR A 547 -29.12 -5.60 3.57
CA TYR A 547 -28.30 -6.03 2.44
C TYR A 547 -28.32 -4.96 1.34
N LEU A 548 -27.14 -4.58 0.86
CA LEU A 548 -26.96 -3.51 -0.11
C LEU A 548 -27.16 -4.00 -1.55
N ASN A 549 -26.99 -5.30 -1.79
CA ASN A 549 -27.11 -5.92 -3.11
C ASN A 549 -28.57 -5.94 -3.61
N ASN A 550 -29.52 -6.23 -2.71
CA ASN A 550 -30.94 -6.43 -3.04
C ASN A 550 -31.89 -5.62 -2.16
N GLY A 551 -31.39 -4.83 -1.20
CA GLY A 551 -32.21 -4.06 -0.27
C GLY A 551 -32.92 -4.87 0.82
N LYS A 552 -32.73 -6.20 0.86
CA LYS A 552 -33.37 -7.10 1.82
C LYS A 552 -32.99 -6.72 3.25
N LEU A 553 -33.98 -6.76 4.15
CA LEU A 553 -33.78 -6.62 5.59
C LEU A 553 -33.92 -7.99 6.24
N MET A 554 -32.96 -8.36 7.09
CA MET A 554 -33.01 -9.59 7.87
C MET A 554 -32.79 -9.26 9.33
N SER A 555 -33.75 -9.61 10.19
CA SER A 555 -33.59 -9.45 11.64
C SER A 555 -32.62 -10.50 12.19
N TYR A 556 -31.83 -10.12 13.18
CA TYR A 556 -30.99 -11.03 13.96
C TYR A 556 -31.05 -10.66 15.44
N LEU A 557 -30.54 -11.54 16.30
CA LEU A 557 -30.30 -11.24 17.71
C LEU A 557 -28.78 -11.19 17.95
N PRO A 558 -28.26 -10.13 18.58
CA PRO A 558 -26.84 -10.03 18.92
C PRO A 558 -26.40 -10.97 20.03
#